data_AF-A0A959C965-F1
#
_entry.id   AF-A0A959C965-F1
#
_cell.length_a   1.000
_cell.length_b   1.000
_cell.length_c   1.000
_cell.angle_alpha   90.00
_cell.angle_beta   90.00
_cell.angle_gamma   90.00
#
_symmetry.space_group_name_H-M   'P 1'
#
loop_
_entity.id
_entity.type
_entity.pdbx_description
1 polymer ?
#
loop_
_entity_poly.entity_id
_entity_poly.type
_entity_poly.pdbx_seq_one_letter_code
_entity_poly.pdbx_strand_id
1 'polypeptide(L)' 'MQVSIVTPAYNSAATIRDTLESIRMQDHPEIEHIVIDGGSTDDTLRIVSEFPKAGKVISEPD' A
#
# COMPACT_ATOMS: atom_id res chain seq x y z
N MET A 1 -19.50 -6.99 4.52
CA MET A 1 -19.27 -7.01 3.06
C MET A 1 -17.84 -6.57 2.90
N GLN A 2 -16.98 -7.42 2.33
CA GLN A 2 -15.56 -7.11 2.23
C GLN A 2 -15.31 -6.02 1.17
N VAL A 3 -14.41 -5.09 1.48
CA VAL A 3 -13.91 -4.07 0.54
C VAL A 3 -12.42 -4.31 0.31
N SER A 4 -12.03 -4.44 -0.96
CA SER A 4 -10.62 -4.54 -1.35
C SER A 4 -10.15 -3.20 -1.93
N ILE A 5 -9.10 -2.62 -1.34
CA ILE A 5 -8.43 -1.41 -1.81
C ILE A 5 -7.13 -1.82 -2.48
N VAL A 6 -6.95 -1.46 -3.75
CA VAL A 6 -5.73 -1.73 -4.51
C VAL A 6 -5.00 -0.41 -4.77
N THR A 7 -3.75 -0.32 -4.33
CA THR A 7 -2.90 0.87 -4.48
C THR A 7 -1.73 0.54 -5.41
N PRO A 8 -1.79 0.91 -6.71
CA PRO A 8 -0.61 0.88 -7.55
C PRO A 8 0.39 1.95 -7.09
N ALA A 9 1.67 1.60 -7.03
CA ALA A 9 2.75 2.50 -6.61
C ALA A 9 3.97 2.32 -7.51
N TYR A 10 4.66 3.42 -7.81
CA TYR A 10 5.96 3.43 -8.45
C TYR A 10 6.68 4.71 -8.04
N ASN A 11 7.86 4.59 -7.43
CA ASN A 11 8.64 5.69 -6.88
C ASN A 11 7.79 6.71 -6.10
N SER A 12 6.95 6.21 -5.21
CA SER A 12 5.93 6.94 -4.46
C SER A 12 6.34 7.25 -3.02
N ALA A 13 7.63 7.23 -2.68
CA ALA A 13 8.09 7.42 -1.30
C ALA A 13 7.59 8.74 -0.66
N ALA A 14 7.35 9.77 -1.48
CA ALA A 14 6.88 11.07 -1.04
C ALA A 14 5.40 11.09 -0.59
N THR A 15 4.58 10.14 -1.03
CA THR A 15 3.12 10.19 -0.84
C THR A 15 2.51 8.90 -0.29
N ILE A 16 3.20 7.76 -0.44
CA ILE A 16 2.64 6.46 -0.09
C ILE A 16 2.30 6.38 1.41
N ARG A 17 3.08 7.03 2.29
CA ARG A 17 2.81 7.04 3.73
C ARG A 17 1.42 7.61 4.07
N ASP A 18 1.05 8.73 3.47
CA ASP A 18 -0.22 9.39 3.75
C ASP A 18 -1.40 8.53 3.28
N THR A 19 -1.24 7.85 2.15
CA THR A 19 -2.21 6.88 1.63
C THR A 19 -2.40 5.71 2.61
N LEU A 20 -1.30 5.10 3.07
CA LEU A 20 -1.34 3.96 4.01
C LEU A 20 -1.98 4.36 5.35
N GLU A 21 -1.64 5.55 5.88
CA GLU A 21 -2.25 6.11 7.09
C GLU A 21 -3.76 6.35 6.91
N SER A 22 -4.17 6.90 5.76
CA SER A 22 -5.60 7.14 5.48
C SER A 22 -6.41 5.85 5.51
N ILE A 23 -5.86 4.76 4.94
CA ILE A 23 -6.51 3.44 4.89
C ILE A 23 -6.53 2.80 6.28
N ARG A 24 -5.45 2.97 7.06
CA ARG A 24 -5.38 2.48 8.45
C ARG A 24 -6.44 3.10 9.37
N MET A 25 -6.85 4.34 9.10
CA MET A 25 -7.84 5.10 9.87
C MET A 25 -9.30 4.81 9.49
N GLN A 26 -9.56 4.00 8.48
CA GLN A 26 -10.93 3.65 8.09
C GLN A 26 -11.63 2.83 9.20
N ASP A 27 -12.93 3.05 9.36
CA ASP A 27 -13.79 2.39 10.34
C ASP A 27 -14.57 1.19 9.75
N HIS A 28 -14.38 0.90 8.46
CA HIS A 28 -15.01 -0.23 7.80
C HIS A 28 -14.46 -1.57 8.36
N PRO A 29 -15.32 -2.52 8.76
CA PRO A 29 -14.90 -3.69 9.54
C PRO A 29 -14.09 -4.71 8.74
N GLU A 30 -14.23 -4.75 7.42
CA GLU A 30 -13.63 -5.77 6.55
C GLU A 30 -12.91 -5.09 5.37
N ILE A 31 -11.67 -4.63 5.58
CA ILE A 31 -10.80 -4.08 4.53
C ILE A 31 -9.66 -5.04 4.22
N GLU A 32 -9.49 -5.35 2.94
CA GLU A 32 -8.28 -5.93 2.38
C GLU A 32 -7.51 -4.82 1.65
N HIS A 33 -6.22 -4.63 1.97
CA HIS A 33 -5.38 -3.65 1.30
C HIS A 33 -4.25 -4.34 0.55
N ILE A 34 -4.20 -4.11 -0.76
CA ILE A 34 -3.21 -4.66 -1.68
C ILE A 34 -2.39 -3.52 -2.27
N VAL A 35 -1.06 -3.59 -2.14
CA VAL A 35 -0.14 -2.67 -2.81
C VAL A 35 0.52 -3.40 -3.97
N ILE A 36 0.44 -2.81 -5.17
CA ILE A 36 1.10 -3.31 -6.38
C ILE A 36 2.18 -2.30 -6.75
N ASP A 37 3.43 -2.69 -6.61
CA ASP A 37 4.59 -1.85 -6.87
C ASP A 37 5.21 -2.19 -8.23
N GLY A 38 5.38 -1.18 -9.09
CA GLY A 38 5.94 -1.33 -10.44
C GLY A 38 7.47 -1.44 -10.49
N GLY A 39 8.10 -2.02 -9.47
CA GLY A 39 9.55 -2.09 -9.34
C GLY A 39 10.19 -0.77 -8.91
N SER A 40 9.69 -0.16 -7.82
CA SER A 40 10.25 1.08 -7.29
C SER A 40 11.72 0.92 -6.89
N THR A 41 12.51 1.96 -7.14
CA THR A 41 13.93 2.04 -6.77
C THR A 41 14.19 3.03 -5.64
N ASP A 42 13.15 3.71 -5.17
CA ASP A 42 13.18 4.60 -4.02
C ASP A 42 12.72 3.91 -2.73
N ASP A 43 12.44 4.70 -1.70
CA ASP A 43 12.00 4.24 -0.38
C ASP A 43 10.56 3.69 -0.33
N THR A 44 9.84 3.58 -1.45
CA THR A 44 8.42 3.16 -1.47
C THR A 44 8.21 1.83 -0.75
N LEU A 45 8.97 0.79 -1.11
CA LEU A 45 8.84 -0.54 -0.51
C LEU A 45 9.24 -0.55 0.96
N ARG A 46 10.25 0.24 1.33
CA ARG A 46 10.67 0.41 2.72
C ARG A 46 9.53 1.00 3.54
N ILE A 47 8.89 2.06 3.07
CA ILE A 47 7.76 2.70 3.75
C ILE A 47 6.59 1.73 3.83
N VAL A 48 6.23 1.04 2.74
CA VAL A 48 5.14 0.06 2.72
C VAL A 48 5.35 -1.05 3.77
N SER A 49 6.60 -1.51 3.95
CA SER A 49 6.93 -2.54 4.95
C SER A 49 6.70 -2.11 6.41
N GLU A 50 6.66 -0.80 6.69
CA GLU A 50 6.35 -0.26 8.03
C GLU A 50 4.85 -0.39 8.38
N PHE A 51 3.99 -0.71 7.40
CA PHE A 51 2.54 -0.80 7.57
C PHE A 51 2.07 -2.26 7.49
N PRO A 52 2.06 -3.02 8.61
CA PRO A 52 1.70 -4.44 8.61
C PRO A 52 0.24 -4.72 8.23
N LYS A 53 -0.59 -3.68 8.07
CA LYS A 53 -1.97 -3.79 7.55
C LYS A 53 -2.07 -3.76 6.02
N ALA A 54 -0.97 -3.53 5.29
CA ALA A 54 -0.92 -3.80 3.86
C ALA A 54 -0.93 -5.32 3.66
N GLY A 55 -2.13 -5.90 3.61
CA GLY A 55 -2.35 -7.35 3.67
C GLY A 55 -1.62 -8.14 2.58
N LYS A 56 -1.37 -7.53 1.42
CA LYS A 56 -0.57 -8.13 0.34
C LYS A 56 0.23 -7.07 -0.41
N VAL A 57 1.52 -7.30 -0.58
CA VAL A 57 2.43 -6.45 -1.36
C VAL A 57 2.99 -7.29 -2.49
N ILE A 58 2.86 -6.82 -3.73
CA ILE A 58 3.44 -7.44 -4.94
C ILE A 58 4.34 -6.37 -5.56
N SER A 59 5.61 -6.69 -5.81
CA SER A 59 6.54 -5.80 -6.50
C SER A 59 7.11 -6.52 -7.70
N GLU A 60 6.72 -6.07 -8.89
CA GLU A 60 7.17 -6.62 -10.17
C GLU A 60 7.40 -5.43 -11.12
N PRO A 61 8.55 -5.37 -11.82
CA PRO A 61 8.70 -4.41 -12.90
C PRO A 61 7.73 -4.76 -14.03
N ASP A 62 7.10 -3.74 -14.62
CA ASP A 62 6.29 -3.87 -15.84
C ASP A 62 7.10 -4.42 -17.03
#